data_AF-A0A1Q3W7S2-F1
#
_entry.id   AF-A0A1Q3W7S2-F1
#
_cell.length_a   1.000
_cell.length_b   1.000
_cell.length_c   1.000
_cell.angle_alpha   90.00
_cell.angle_beta   90.00
_cell.angle_gamma   90.00
#
_symmetry.space_group_name_H-M   'P 1'
#
loop_
_entity.id
_entity.type
_entity.pdbx_description
1 polymer ?
#
loop_
_entity_poly.entity_id
_entity_poly.type
_entity_poly.pdbx_seq_one_letter_code
_entity_poly.pdbx_strand_id
1 'polypeptide(L)'
;MGLRNRQFYQEKHIFFITITCHKRHHLLTIRNSMQILAESLNSCSNKYHASTLGYIFMPNHIHLILYFSEGSKRIDFMRDFKKFTSTKIRQEIEAHQPKKLANLVYQKDHQIFKVWQDRFDELYLASRELLVTKQN
;
A
#
# COMPACT_ATOMS: atom_id res chain seq x y z
N MET A 1 -10.35 10.70 6.15
CA MET A 1 -9.05 10.08 6.42
C MET A 1 -8.60 10.54 7.81
N GLY A 2 -8.44 9.65 8.80
CA GLY A 2 -8.12 10.07 10.17
C GLY A 2 -6.64 10.40 10.31
N LEU A 3 -6.34 11.66 10.64
CA LEU A 3 -5.01 12.29 10.61
C LEU A 3 -4.18 12.04 11.88
N ARG A 4 -4.10 10.80 12.40
CA ARG A 4 -3.17 10.58 13.52
C ARG A 4 -1.73 10.68 13.00
N ASN A 5 -0.95 11.55 13.62
CA ASN A 5 0.51 11.69 13.49
C ASN A 5 1.08 12.36 12.22
N ARG A 6 0.27 12.85 11.26
CA ARG A 6 0.81 13.48 10.04
C ARG A 6 1.69 14.71 10.29
N GLN A 7 1.29 15.59 11.20
CA GLN A 7 2.06 16.79 11.53
C GLN A 7 3.42 16.44 12.15
N PHE A 8 3.47 15.43 13.03
CA PHE A 8 4.70 14.99 13.69
C PHE A 8 5.71 14.31 12.76
N TYR A 9 5.28 13.87 11.57
CA TYR A 9 6.09 13.09 10.64
C TYR A 9 6.52 13.86 9.38
N GLN A 10 6.25 15.16 9.29
CA GLN A 10 6.63 15.95 8.10
C GLN A 10 8.14 15.96 7.84
N GLU A 11 8.94 16.05 8.91
CA GLU A 11 10.41 16.09 8.85
C GLU A 11 11.06 14.69 8.97
N LYS A 12 10.25 13.63 8.95
CA LYS A 12 10.73 12.26 9.09
C LYS A 12 10.82 11.60 7.72
N HIS A 13 11.84 10.76 7.53
CA HIS A 13 12.19 10.26 6.21
C HIS A 13 12.00 8.75 6.03
N ILE A 14 12.13 7.95 7.09
CA ILE A 14 12.05 6.48 7.01
C ILE A 14 10.80 5.97 7.72
N PHE A 15 9.98 5.19 7.03
CA PHE A 15 8.72 4.67 7.55
C PHE A 15 8.55 3.19 7.30
N PHE A 16 8.05 2.49 8.31
CA PHE A 16 7.41 1.18 8.17
C PHE A 16 5.92 1.42 7.90
N ILE A 17 5.43 0.93 6.77
CA ILE A 17 4.06 1.17 6.29
C ILE A 17 3.38 -0.17 6.06
N THR A 18 2.13 -0.28 6.53
CA THR A 18 1.27 -1.45 6.28
C THR A 18 0.03 -1.02 5.51
N ILE A 19 -0.23 -1.65 4.37
CA ILE A 19 -1.49 -1.48 3.63
C ILE A 19 -2.26 -2.81 3.64
N THR A 20 -3.52 -2.76 4.02
CA THR A 20 -4.37 -3.96 4.15
C THR A 20 -5.49 -3.94 3.12
N CYS A 21 -5.78 -5.09 2.52
CA CYS A 21 -6.92 -5.27 1.65
C CYS A 21 -8.23 -5.02 2.41
N HIS A 22 -9.23 -4.47 1.73
CA HIS A 22 -10.54 -4.23 2.34
C HIS A 22 -11.15 -5.56 2.83
N LYS A 23 -11.76 -5.53 4.02
CA LYS A 23 -12.26 -6.72 4.73
C LYS A 23 -11.24 -7.87 4.87
N ARG A 24 -9.94 -7.60 4.75
CA ARG A 24 -8.85 -8.60 4.78
C ARG A 24 -8.99 -9.70 3.72
N HIS A 25 -9.65 -9.42 2.60
CA HIS A 25 -9.76 -10.36 1.49
C HIS A 25 -8.38 -10.74 0.93
N HIS A 26 -8.21 -12.01 0.56
CA HIS A 26 -6.98 -12.54 -0.04
C HIS A 26 -6.92 -12.21 -1.54
N LEU A 27 -6.82 -10.90 -1.84
CA LEU A 27 -6.85 -10.36 -3.20
C LEU A 27 -5.47 -10.40 -3.87
N LEU A 28 -4.39 -10.61 -3.11
CA LEU A 28 -3.01 -10.57 -3.61
C LEU A 28 -2.47 -11.97 -3.97
N THR A 29 -3.32 -12.99 -3.96
CA THR A 29 -2.95 -14.37 -4.33
C THR A 29 -3.17 -14.67 -5.82
N ILE A 30 -3.32 -13.64 -6.65
CA ILE A 30 -3.62 -13.78 -8.07
C ILE A 30 -2.30 -13.69 -8.82
N ARG A 31 -2.23 -14.40 -9.95
CA ARG A 31 -1.00 -14.70 -10.68
C ARG A 31 -0.04 -13.51 -10.78
N ASN A 32 -0.50 -12.37 -11.28
CA ASN A 32 0.37 -11.22 -11.51
C ASN A 32 0.33 -10.16 -10.39
N SER A 33 -0.34 -10.42 -9.26
CA SER A 33 -0.46 -9.41 -8.18
C SER A 33 0.90 -8.95 -7.67
N MET A 34 1.86 -9.85 -7.48
CA MET A 34 3.20 -9.50 -6.97
C MET A 34 3.99 -8.65 -7.94
N GLN A 35 3.93 -8.96 -9.23
CA GLN A 35 4.55 -8.16 -10.29
C GLN A 35 3.91 -6.76 -10.37
N ILE A 36 2.58 -6.70 -10.36
CA ILE A 36 1.83 -5.43 -10.34
C ILE A 36 2.26 -4.56 -9.16
N LEU A 37 2.39 -5.16 -7.97
CA LEU A 37 2.83 -4.45 -6.76
C LEU A 37 4.28 -3.95 -6.89
N ALA A 38 5.21 -4.81 -7.32
CA ALA A 38 6.63 -4.45 -7.48
C ALA A 38 6.84 -3.34 -8.53
N GLU A 39 6.20 -3.46 -9.69
CA GLU A 39 6.25 -2.42 -10.74
C GLU A 39 5.65 -1.10 -10.24
N SER A 40 4.48 -1.16 -9.61
CA SER A 40 3.83 0.04 -9.06
C SER A 40 4.68 0.69 -7.97
N LEU A 41 5.37 -0.12 -7.17
CA LEU A 41 6.28 0.35 -6.12
C LEU A 41 7.47 1.09 -6.73
N ASN A 42 8.07 0.54 -7.78
CA ASN A 42 9.16 1.17 -8.52
C ASN A 42 8.71 2.48 -9.20
N SER A 43 7.58 2.47 -9.91
CA SER A 43 7.04 3.66 -10.56
C SER A 43 6.72 4.78 -9.55
N CYS A 44 6.11 4.45 -8.41
CA CYS A 44 5.85 5.42 -7.36
C CYS A 44 7.14 5.91 -6.69
N SER A 45 8.13 5.03 -6.48
CA SER A 45 9.44 5.41 -5.90
C SER A 45 10.13 6.46 -6.77
N ASN A 46 10.14 6.24 -8.09
CA ASN A 46 10.72 7.18 -9.04
C ASN A 46 9.95 8.52 -9.08
N LYS A 47 8.62 8.48 -9.11
CA LYS A 47 7.77 9.68 -9.17
C LYS A 47 7.92 10.58 -7.94
N TYR A 48 8.11 9.99 -6.77
CA TYR A 48 8.09 10.70 -5.49
C TYR A 48 9.45 10.80 -4.81
N HIS A 49 10.53 10.50 -5.54
CA HIS A 49 11.91 10.51 -5.00
C HIS A 49 12.03 9.71 -3.70
N ALA A 50 11.38 8.55 -3.66
CA ALA A 50 11.43 7.62 -2.55
C ALA A 50 12.34 6.43 -2.88
N SER A 51 12.85 5.78 -1.85
CA SER A 51 13.63 4.55 -1.96
C SER A 51 12.94 3.44 -1.18
N THR A 52 12.74 2.30 -1.83
CA THR A 52 12.24 1.10 -1.17
C THR A 52 13.42 0.38 -0.52
N LEU A 53 13.44 0.34 0.81
CA LEU A 53 14.49 -0.32 1.58
C LEU A 53 14.17 -1.79 1.86
N GLY A 54 12.87 -2.16 1.84
CA GLY A 54 12.41 -3.53 2.02
C GLY A 54 10.90 -3.62 1.86
N TYR A 55 10.40 -4.81 1.50
CA TYR A 55 8.98 -5.07 1.40
C TYR A 55 8.66 -6.55 1.61
N ILE A 56 7.44 -6.82 2.05
CA ILE A 56 6.86 -8.17 2.12
C ILE A 56 5.44 -8.08 1.58
N PHE A 57 5.08 -9.00 0.68
CA PHE A 57 3.72 -9.11 0.15
C PHE A 57 3.04 -10.34 0.73
N MET A 58 1.99 -10.11 1.52
CA MET A 58 1.15 -11.16 2.10
C MET A 58 -0.15 -11.27 1.29
N PRO A 59 -0.92 -12.38 1.39
CA PRO A 59 -2.16 -12.57 0.63
C PRO A 59 -3.20 -11.44 0.73
N ASN A 60 -3.24 -10.71 1.85
CA ASN A 60 -4.26 -9.70 2.16
C ASN A 60 -3.70 -8.37 2.70
N HIS A 61 -2.39 -8.22 2.79
CA HIS A 61 -1.75 -6.97 3.20
C HIS A 61 -0.30 -6.94 2.72
N ILE A 62 0.33 -5.77 2.79
CA ILE A 62 1.74 -5.59 2.44
C ILE A 62 2.42 -4.76 3.51
N HIS A 63 3.70 -5.07 3.77
CA HIS A 63 4.59 -4.27 4.59
C HIS A 63 5.66 -3.64 3.70
N LEU A 64 5.92 -2.35 3.90
CA LEU A 64 6.90 -1.57 3.15
C LEU A 64 7.80 -0.83 4.12
N ILE A 65 9.09 -0.79 3.84
CA ILE A 65 10.06 0.11 4.46
C ILE A 65 10.49 1.10 3.38
N LEU A 66 10.07 2.35 3.54
CA LEU A 66 10.29 3.40 2.56
C LEU A 66 11.10 4.55 3.16
N TYR A 67 12.11 4.99 2.43
CA TYR A 67 12.77 6.27 2.64
C TYR A 67 12.18 7.30 1.67
N PHE A 68 11.92 8.51 2.13
CA PHE A 68 11.49 9.64 1.30
C PHE A 68 12.51 10.76 1.41
N SER A 69 12.98 11.31 0.29
CA SER A 69 13.80 12.53 0.32
C SER A 69 13.03 13.70 0.94
N GLU A 70 11.73 13.77 0.68
CA GLU A 70 10.79 14.71 1.30
C GLU A 70 9.65 13.94 1.99
N GLY A 71 9.68 13.86 3.33
CA GLY A 71 8.73 13.07 4.12
C GLY A 71 7.25 13.41 3.91
N SER A 72 6.97 14.66 3.49
CA SER A 72 5.63 15.16 3.15
C SER A 72 4.99 14.36 1.98
N LYS A 73 5.81 13.88 1.02
CA LYS A 73 5.38 13.20 -0.20
C LYS A 73 4.86 11.79 0.03
N ARG A 74 5.12 11.20 1.19
CA ARG A 74 4.63 9.87 1.57
C ARG A 74 3.12 9.72 1.39
N ILE A 75 2.33 10.74 1.75
CA ILE A 75 0.88 10.65 1.61
C ILE A 75 0.45 10.54 0.15
N ASP A 76 1.04 11.35 -0.72
CA ASP A 76 0.75 11.33 -2.15
C ASP A 76 1.24 10.03 -2.79
N PHE A 77 2.43 9.55 -2.38
CA PHE A 77 2.93 8.22 -2.74
C PHE A 77 1.91 7.14 -2.39
N MET A 78 1.45 7.08 -1.14
CA MET A 78 0.54 6.03 -0.69
C MET A 78 -0.82 6.10 -1.37
N ARG A 79 -1.34 7.32 -1.63
CA ARG A 79 -2.57 7.52 -2.39
C ARG A 79 -2.44 6.95 -3.80
N ASP A 80 -1.38 7.32 -4.51
CA ASP A 80 -1.18 6.93 -5.90
C ASP A 80 -0.86 5.44 -6.03
N PHE A 81 0.01 4.91 -5.17
CA PHE A 81 0.33 3.48 -5.11
C PHE A 81 -0.94 2.64 -4.93
N LYS A 82 -1.79 3.00 -3.96
CA LYS A 82 -3.08 2.31 -3.72
C LYS A 82 -4.02 2.45 -4.91
N LYS A 83 -4.07 3.61 -5.57
CA LYS A 83 -4.92 3.84 -6.74
C LYS A 83 -4.49 2.97 -7.92
N PHE A 84 -3.21 3.01 -8.29
CA PHE A 84 -2.69 2.27 -9.45
C PHE A 84 -2.81 0.75 -9.26
N THR A 85 -2.43 0.26 -8.09
CA THR A 85 -2.54 -1.16 -7.76
C THR A 85 -4.00 -1.61 -7.69
N SER A 86 -4.92 -0.78 -7.18
CA SER A 86 -6.35 -1.13 -7.17
C SER A 86 -6.89 -1.38 -8.58
N THR A 87 -6.55 -0.51 -9.52
CA THR A 87 -7.00 -0.64 -10.91
C THR A 87 -6.41 -1.89 -11.56
N LYS A 88 -5.08 -2.08 -11.47
CA LYS A 88 -4.41 -3.24 -12.08
C LYS A 88 -4.85 -4.57 -11.46
N ILE A 89 -4.97 -4.65 -10.12
CA ILE A 89 -5.43 -5.86 -9.43
C ILE A 89 -6.87 -6.18 -9.80
N ARG A 90 -7.75 -5.18 -9.91
CA ARG A 90 -9.12 -5.40 -10.37
C ARG A 90 -9.14 -5.99 -11.79
N GLN A 91 -8.39 -5.42 -12.73
CA GLN A 91 -8.31 -5.92 -14.10
C GLN A 91 -7.80 -7.38 -14.14
N GLU A 92 -6.78 -7.68 -13.34
CA GLU A 92 -6.25 -9.04 -13.19
C GLU A 92 -7.32 -10.02 -12.63
N ILE A 93 -8.13 -9.58 -11.66
CA ILE A 93 -9.28 -10.36 -11.15
C ILE A 93 -10.31 -10.59 -12.26
N GLU A 94 -10.70 -9.54 -12.99
CA GLU A 94 -11.69 -9.62 -14.07
C GLU A 94 -11.25 -10.63 -15.14
N ALA A 95 -9.96 -10.63 -15.51
CA ALA A 95 -9.41 -11.50 -16.54
C ALA A 95 -9.22 -12.97 -16.08
N HIS A 96 -8.80 -13.20 -14.84
CA HIS A 96 -8.33 -14.54 -14.43
C HIS A 96 -9.14 -15.19 -13.30
N GLN A 97 -9.84 -14.42 -12.47
CA GLN A 97 -10.62 -14.92 -11.33
C GLN A 97 -11.93 -14.13 -11.13
N PRO A 98 -12.83 -14.05 -12.14
CA PRO A 98 -13.99 -13.16 -12.10
C PRO A 98 -14.93 -13.43 -10.92
N LYS A 99 -14.96 -14.66 -10.40
CA LYS A 99 -15.72 -15.00 -9.16
C LYS A 99 -15.28 -14.16 -7.95
N LYS A 100 -14.02 -13.70 -7.90
CA LYS A 100 -13.51 -12.84 -6.81
C LYS A 100 -13.97 -11.38 -6.93
N LEU A 101 -14.62 -10.96 -8.02
CA LEU A 101 -15.16 -9.60 -8.14
C LEU A 101 -16.19 -9.29 -7.06
N ALA A 102 -16.94 -10.29 -6.60
CA ALA A 102 -17.87 -10.15 -5.49
C ALA A 102 -17.18 -9.62 -4.20
N ASN A 103 -15.90 -9.93 -3.99
CA ASN A 103 -15.12 -9.45 -2.83
C ASN A 103 -14.70 -7.97 -2.96
N LEU A 104 -14.79 -7.40 -4.16
CA LEU A 104 -14.43 -6.00 -4.43
C LEU A 104 -15.63 -5.07 -4.35
N VAL A 105 -16.86 -5.59 -4.34
CA VAL A 105 -18.08 -4.77 -4.36
C VAL A 105 -18.09 -3.82 -3.17
N TYR A 106 -18.20 -2.54 -3.48
CA TYR A 106 -18.23 -1.46 -2.50
C TYR A 106 -18.99 -0.31 -3.13
N GLN A 107 -20.03 0.21 -2.48
CA GLN A 107 -20.77 1.36 -2.99
C GLN A 107 -20.73 2.46 -1.96
N LYS A 108 -19.95 3.50 -2.26
CA LYS A 108 -19.95 4.75 -1.50
C LYS A 108 -19.59 5.89 -2.45
N ASP A 109 -20.46 6.88 -2.53
CA ASP A 109 -20.35 7.98 -3.48
C ASP A 109 -20.15 7.44 -4.91
N HIS A 110 -19.09 7.86 -5.60
CA HIS A 110 -18.75 7.38 -6.95
C HIS A 110 -17.87 6.12 -6.97
N GLN A 111 -17.47 5.59 -5.80
CA GLN A 111 -16.61 4.42 -5.72
C GLN A 111 -17.45 3.14 -5.71
N ILE A 112 -17.32 2.34 -6.78
CA ILE A 112 -18.05 1.08 -6.99
C ILE A 112 -17.27 -0.19 -6.63
N PHE A 113 -15.96 -0.05 -6.34
CA PHE A 113 -15.13 -1.18 -5.93
C PHE A 113 -13.99 -0.76 -4.99
N LYS A 114 -13.48 -1.71 -4.20
CA LYS A 114 -12.44 -1.42 -3.20
C LYS A 114 -11.47 -2.59 -2.99
N VAL A 115 -10.20 -2.36 -3.33
CA VAL A 115 -9.10 -3.31 -3.06
C VAL A 115 -8.50 -3.08 -1.68
N TRP A 116 -8.15 -1.84 -1.35
CA TRP A 116 -7.49 -1.48 -0.09
C TRP A 116 -8.45 -0.83 0.91
N GLN A 117 -8.12 -0.94 2.20
CA GLN A 117 -8.73 -0.07 3.21
C GLN A 117 -8.43 1.40 2.91
N ASP A 118 -9.23 2.35 3.43
CA ASP A 118 -8.98 3.79 3.19
C ASP A 118 -7.68 4.26 3.84
N ARG A 119 -7.42 3.74 5.03
CA ARG A 119 -6.22 4.05 5.82
C ARG A 119 -5.09 3.09 5.46
N PHE A 120 -3.90 3.45 5.90
CA PHE A 120 -2.73 2.59 5.99
C PHE A 120 -2.09 2.90 7.34
N ASP A 121 -1.40 1.92 7.92
CA ASP A 121 -0.67 2.12 9.16
C ASP A 121 0.74 2.59 8.82
N GLU A 122 1.27 3.48 9.64
CA GLU A 122 2.60 4.03 9.47
C GLU A 122 3.30 4.19 10.81
N LEU A 123 4.59 3.87 10.82
CA LEU A 123 5.48 4.02 11.96
C LEU A 123 6.78 4.66 11.46
N TYR A 124 7.14 5.81 12.02
CA TYR A 124 8.47 6.38 11.81
C TYR A 124 9.51 5.43 12.43
N LEU A 125 10.47 4.99 11.63
CA LEU A 125 11.57 4.13 12.09
C LEU A 125 12.71 5.01 12.61
N ALA A 126 12.64 5.31 13.91
CA ALA A 126 13.65 6.11 14.62
C ALA A 126 14.90 5.31 15.00
N SER A 127 14.76 4.00 15.20
CA SER A 127 15.85 3.11 15.63
C SER A 127 15.74 1.72 15.02
N ARG A 128 16.84 0.96 15.08
CA ARG A 128 16.91 -0.42 14.60
C ARG A 128 16.03 -1.36 15.43
N GLU A 129 15.84 -1.13 16.73
CA GLU A 129 15.00 -2.01 17.57
C GLU A 129 13.52 -2.01 17.13
N LEU A 130 13.01 -0.85 16.69
CA LEU A 130 11.65 -0.72 16.17
C LEU A 130 11.45 -1.54 14.89
N LEU A 131 12.48 -1.62 14.05
CA LEU A 131 12.46 -2.42 12.83
C LEU A 131 12.44 -3.92 13.15
N VAL A 132 13.23 -4.38 14.12
CA VAL A 132 13.26 -5.79 14.55
C VAL A 132 11.90 -6.24 15.09
N THR A 133 11.22 -5.38 15.85
CA THR A 133 9.88 -5.68 16.41
C THR A 133 8.80 -5.85 15.33
N LYS A 134 9.04 -5.37 14.10
CA LYS A 134 8.09 -5.40 12.98
C LYS A 134 8.43 -6.43 11.90
N GLN A 135 9.54 -7.15 12.05
CA GLN A 135 9.97 -8.21 11.13
C GLN A 135 9.50 -9.61 11.53
N ASN A 136 8.97 -9.77 12.74
CA ASN A 136 8.45 -11.05 13.28
C ASN A 136 6.93 -11.16 13.13
#